data_AF-A0A2S9V625-F1
#
_entry.id   AF-A0A2S9V625-F1
#
_cell.length_a   1.000
_cell.length_b   1.000
_cell.length_c   1.000
_cell.angle_alpha   90.00
_cell.angle_beta   90.00
_cell.angle_gamma   90.00
#
_symmetry.space_group_name_H-M   'P 1'
#
loop_
_entity.id
_entity.type
_entity.pdbx_description
1 polymer ?
#
loop_
_entity_poly.entity_id
_entity_poly.type
_entity_poly.pdbx_seq_one_letter_code
_entity_poly.pdbx_strand_id
1 'polypeptide(L)' 'MEITPEQHQNLKAAAALQGKSIKSYVLERALPNADEQAALQKLEAYLAPRVAAAKAGKISSKSVDDIFDEEIAKAK' A
#
# COMPACT_ATOMS: atom_id res chain seq x y z
N MET A 1 19.78 -7.34 -15.65
CA MET A 1 19.30 -8.38 -14.73
C MET A 1 19.93 -9.67 -15.18
N GLU A 2 20.82 -10.26 -14.38
CA GLU A 2 21.23 -11.63 -14.61
C GLU A 2 20.20 -12.55 -13.98
N ILE A 3 19.63 -13.44 -14.78
CA ILE A 3 18.60 -14.41 -14.36
C ILE A 3 19.17 -15.78 -14.69
N THR A 4 19.12 -16.70 -13.73
CA THR A 4 19.56 -18.07 -13.96
C THR A 4 18.65 -18.76 -14.98
N PRO A 5 19.13 -19.81 -15.67
CA PRO A 5 18.29 -20.59 -16.59
C PRO A 5 17.03 -21.14 -15.93
N GLU A 6 17.11 -21.53 -14.66
CA GLU A 6 15.99 -22.00 -13.86
C GLU A 6 14.98 -20.88 -13.56
N GLN A 7 15.46 -19.70 -13.16
CA GLN A 7 14.60 -18.53 -12.96
C GLN A 7 13.89 -18.12 -14.26
N HIS A 8 14.57 -18.20 -15.41
CA HIS A 8 13.96 -17.94 -16.72
C HIS A 8 12.87 -18.97 -17.06
N GLN A 9 13.07 -20.26 -16.75
CA GLN A 9 12.03 -21.28 -16.93
C GLN A 9 10.80 -21.02 -16.06
N ASN A 10 11.01 -20.71 -14.77
CA ASN A 10 9.92 -20.38 -13.85
C ASN A 10 9.13 -19.15 -14.32
N LEU A 11 9.84 -18.13 -14.81
CA LEU A 11 9.23 -16.91 -15.33
C LEU A 11 8.43 -17.17 -16.61
N LYS A 12 8.92 -18.04 -17.49
CA LYS A 12 8.23 -18.47 -18.71
C LYS A 12 6.96 -19.25 -18.40
N ALA A 13 7.02 -20.16 -17.43
CA ALA A 13 5.85 -20.92 -16.99
C ALA A 13 4.78 -19.99 -16.39
N ALA A 14 5.20 -19.06 -15.52
CA ALA A 14 4.29 -18.11 -14.89
C ALA A 14 3.64 -17.14 -15.89
N ALA A 15 4.38 -16.71 -16.93
CA ALA A 15 3.82 -15.92 -18.03
C ALA A 15 2.80 -16.71 -18.86
N ALA A 16 3.11 -17.97 -19.18
CA ALA A 16 2.22 -18.85 -19.94
C ALA A 16 0.91 -19.15 -19.19
N LEU A 17 0.96 -19.35 -17.87
CA LEU A 17 -0.24 -19.52 -17.03
C LEU A 17 -1.18 -18.30 -17.07
N GLN A 18 -0.65 -17.11 -17.33
CA GLN A 18 -1.44 -15.88 -17.50
C GLN A 18 -1.81 -15.59 -18.96
N GLY A 19 -1.46 -16.48 -19.91
CA GLY A 19 -1.67 -16.26 -21.34
C GLY A 19 -0.82 -15.14 -21.92
N LYS A 20 0.27 -14.74 -21.26
CA LYS A 20 1.12 -13.61 -21.63
C LYS A 20 2.46 -14.07 -22.19
N SER A 21 3.05 -13.27 -23.08
CA SER A 21 4.46 -13.45 -23.45
C SER A 21 5.36 -13.14 -22.24
N ILE A 22 6.50 -13.82 -22.12
CA ILE A 22 7.47 -13.54 -21.04
C ILE A 22 7.91 -12.07 -21.03
N LYS A 23 8.02 -11.44 -22.21
CA LYS A 23 8.36 -10.02 -22.33
C LYS A 23 7.30 -9.13 -21.69
N SER A 24 6.03 -9.34 -22.04
CA SER A 24 4.91 -8.57 -21.48
C SER A 24 4.77 -8.79 -19.98
N TYR A 25 4.87 -10.05 -19.54
CA TYR A 25 4.77 -10.43 -18.13
C TYR A 25 5.85 -9.78 -17.25
N VAL A 26 7.09 -9.76 -17.73
CA VAL A 26 8.20 -9.13 -17.03
C VAL A 26 8.07 -7.62 -17.04
N LEU A 27 7.64 -7.03 -18.16
CA LEU A 27 7.48 -5.58 -18.27
C LEU A 27 6.41 -5.06 -17.30
N GLU A 28 5.26 -5.71 -17.21
CA GLU A 28 4.19 -5.33 -16.28
C GLU A 28 4.60 -5.41 -14.81
N ARG A 29 5.48 -6.37 -14.45
CA ARG A 29 5.98 -6.52 -13.07
C ARG A 29 7.20 -5.68 -12.74
N ALA A 30 8.03 -5.37 -13.74
CA ALA A 30 9.23 -4.55 -13.55
C ALA A 30 8.91 -3.06 -13.58
N LEU A 31 7.81 -2.67 -14.23
CA LEU A 31 7.33 -1.29 -14.22
C LEU A 31 6.61 -1.00 -12.89
N PRO A 32 6.82 0.18 -12.29
CA PRO A 32 6.05 0.59 -11.12
C PRO A 32 4.56 0.57 -11.49
N ASN A 33 3.76 -0.11 -10.68
CA ASN A 33 2.33 -0.04 -10.83
C ASN A 33 1.91 1.41 -10.52
N ALA A 34 1.47 2.15 -11.54
CA ALA A 34 1.12 3.56 -11.42
C ALA A 34 0.04 3.78 -10.35
N ASP A 35 -0.83 2.79 -10.15
CA ASP A 35 -1.88 2.82 -9.13
C ASP A 35 -1.32 2.66 -7.72
N GLU A 36 -0.29 1.84 -7.53
CA GLU A 36 0.40 1.69 -6.23
C GLU A 36 1.15 2.96 -5.86
N GLN A 37 1.84 3.59 -6.82
CA GLN A 37 2.53 4.85 -6.58
C GLN A 37 1.54 5.96 -6.20
N ALA A 38 0.40 6.04 -6.89
CA ALA A 38 -0.66 6.98 -6.55
C ALA A 38 -1.30 6.68 -5.18
N ALA A 39 -1.48 5.40 -4.83
CA ALA A 39 -1.98 4.99 -3.52
C ALA A 39 -1.01 5.36 -2.39
N LEU A 40 0.30 5.16 -2.59
CA LEU A 40 1.35 5.57 -1.65
C LEU A 40 1.38 7.08 -1.45
N GLN A 41 1.30 7.87 -2.53
CA GLN A 41 1.24 9.34 -2.44
C GLN A 41 0.00 9.82 -1.68
N LYS A 42 -1.16 9.20 -1.91
CA LYS A 42 -2.39 9.50 -1.16
C LYS A 42 -2.25 9.18 0.32
N LEU A 43 -1.63 8.03 0.65
CA LEU A 43 -1.38 7.63 2.03
C LEU A 43 -0.42 8.61 2.71
N GLU A 44 0.66 8.99 2.04
CA GLU A 44 1.63 9.96 2.56
C GLU A 44 0.97 11.32 2.83
N ALA A 45 0.19 11.84 1.88
CA ALA A 45 -0.55 13.08 2.05
C ALA A 45 -1.54 13.03 3.23
N TYR A 46 -2.18 11.87 3.45
CA TYR A 46 -3.09 11.66 4.58
C TYR A 46 -2.36 11.58 5.94
N LEU A 47 -1.18 10.98 5.98
CA LEU A 47 -0.40 10.80 7.20
C LEU A 47 0.43 12.02 7.59
N ALA A 48 0.91 12.82 6.62
CA ALA A 48 1.71 14.02 6.86
C ALA A 48 1.13 14.97 7.93
N PRO A 49 -0.16 15.38 7.88
CA PRO A 49 -0.73 16.25 8.91
C PRO A 49 -0.86 15.55 10.27
N ARG A 50 -1.06 14.22 10.31
CA ARG A 50 -1.16 13.44 11.55
C ARG A 50 0.19 13.37 12.27
N VAL A 51 1.27 13.17 11.51
CA VAL A 51 2.64 13.22 12.03
C VAL A 51 2.97 14.60 12.57
N ALA A 52 2.60 15.67 11.85
CA ALA A 52 2.79 17.03 12.33
C ALA A 52 2.01 17.31 13.63
N ALA A 53 0.76 16.85 13.72
CA ALA A 53 -0.07 16.98 14.92
C ALA A 53 0.52 16.22 16.12
N ALA A 54 0.98 14.97 15.90
CA ALA A 54 1.63 14.17 16.93
C ALA A 54 2.94 14.83 17.42
N LYS A 55 3.79 15.32 16.51
CA LYS A 55 5.00 16.07 16.86
C LYS A 55 4.71 17.35 17.64
N ALA A 56 3.59 18.01 17.35
CA ALA A 56 3.11 19.18 18.08
C ALA A 56 2.44 18.83 19.43
N GLY A 57 2.41 17.56 19.84
CA GLY A 57 1.82 17.12 21.09
C GLY A 57 0.28 17.11 21.10
N LYS A 58 -0.36 17.16 19.93
CA LYS A 58 -1.83 17.08 19.81
C LYS A 58 -2.32 15.64 19.94
N ILE A 59 -2.09 15.04 21.10
CA ILE A 59 -2.51 13.68 21.45
C ILE A 59 -3.77 13.78 22.30
N SER A 60 -4.75 12.89 22.05
CA SER A 60 -5.94 12.81 22.88
C SER A 60 -5.58 12.26 24.26
N SER A 61 -6.04 12.92 25.31
CA SER A 61 -5.96 12.42 26.69
C SER A 61 -7.13 11.51 27.06
N LYS A 62 -8.11 11.34 26.17
CA LYS A 62 -9.30 10.52 26.42
C LYS A 62 -8.90 9.05 26.50
N SER A 63 -9.51 8.35 27.46
CA SER A 63 -9.46 6.90 27.49
C SER A 63 -10.30 6.32 26.35
N VAL A 64 -10.17 5.02 26.12
CA VAL A 64 -11.01 4.32 25.15
C VAL A 64 -12.48 4.41 25.55
N ASP A 65 -12.79 4.22 26.84
CA ASP A 65 -14.16 4.29 27.36
C ASP A 65 -14.79 5.68 27.14
N ASP A 66 -14.05 6.75 27.40
CA ASP A 66 -14.51 8.12 27.14
C ASP A 66 -14.86 8.36 25.66
N ILE A 67 -14.08 7.77 24.75
CA ILE A 67 -14.33 7.87 23.30
C ILE A 67 -15.61 7.11 22.93
N PHE A 68 -15.81 5.91 23.48
CA PHE A 68 -17.01 5.12 23.23
C PHE A 68 -18.27 5.84 23.75
N ASP A 69 -18.24 6.35 24.97
CA ASP A 69 -19.38 7.05 25.56
C ASP A 69 -19.74 8.30 24.77
N GLU A 70 -18.76 9.08 24.32
CA GLU A 70 -18.97 10.26 23.48
C GLU A 70 -19.63 9.92 22.13
N GLU A 71 -19.12 8.90 21.42
CA GLU A 71 -19.66 8.55 20.10
C GLU A 71 -21.05 7.91 20.20
N ILE A 72 -21.33 7.14 21.25
CA ILE A 72 -22.69 6.63 21.54
C ILE A 72 -23.65 7.78 21.86
N ALA A 73 -23.20 8.78 22.61
CA ALA A 73 -24.02 9.96 22.93
C ALA A 73 -24.31 10.82 21.70
N LYS A 74 -23.36 10.96 20.76
CA LYS A 74 -23.56 11.69 19.49
C LYS A 74 -24.48 10.98 18.50
N ALA A 75 -24.58 9.66 18.59
CA ALA A 75 -25.42 8.84 17.71
C ALA A 75 -26.90 8.80 18.11
N LYS A 76 -27.25 9.34 19.29
CA LYS A 76 -28.64 9.54 19.76
C LYS A 76 -29.19 10.88 19.32
#